data_AF-A0A661I0M9-F1
#
_entry.id   AF-A0A661I0M9-F1
#
_cell.length_a   1.000
_cell.length_b   1.000
_cell.length_c   1.000
_cell.angle_alpha   90.00
_cell.angle_beta   90.00
_cell.angle_gamma   90.00
#
_symmetry.space_group_name_H-M   'P 1'
#
loop_
_entity.id
_entity.type
_entity.pdbx_description
1 polymer ?
#
loop_
_entity_poly.entity_id
_entity_poly.type
_entity_poly.pdbx_seq_one_letter_code
_entity_poly.pdbx_strand_id
1 'polypeptide(L)'
;RTVRKKETLSFAVNVGGNEMNVVVQSYESHPVSGNLLHVDLMVAQPGVVTRYNVPVVTHGSPVGLKNKGLLYIAKKRITLKGTIENIPNAINVDVESLDLGDSILIRDLTAIENTAFTDADRVSVLSIIKAK
;
A
#
# COMPACT_ATOMS: atom_id res chain seq x y z
N ARG A 1 -11.66 -0.24 -16.23
CA ARG A 1 -11.72 0.70 -15.06
C ARG A 1 -11.84 -0.02 -13.70
N THR A 2 -11.91 -1.36 -13.67
CA THR A 2 -12.21 -2.20 -12.50
C THR A 2 -11.03 -2.44 -11.54
N VAL A 3 -9.78 -2.37 -12.02
CA VAL A 3 -8.59 -2.66 -11.17
C VAL A 3 -8.33 -1.57 -10.12
N ARG A 4 -8.84 -0.35 -10.32
CA ARG A 4 -8.59 0.80 -9.42
C ARG A 4 -9.44 0.82 -8.14
N LYS A 5 -10.49 0.02 -8.06
CA LYS A 5 -11.43 0.01 -6.92
C LYS A 5 -11.58 -1.44 -6.44
N LYS A 6 -10.58 -1.95 -5.73
CA LYS A 6 -10.65 -3.28 -5.11
C LYS A 6 -11.00 -3.14 -3.63
N GLU A 7 -12.05 -3.84 -3.23
CA GLU A 7 -12.46 -4.00 -1.83
C GLU A 7 -11.72 -5.16 -1.15
N THR A 8 -11.10 -6.07 -1.92
CA THR A 8 -10.34 -7.23 -1.44
C THR A 8 -9.04 -7.45 -2.21
N LEU A 9 -8.00 -7.92 -1.51
CA LEU A 9 -6.67 -8.22 -2.08
C LEU A 9 -6.69 -9.41 -3.06
N SER A 10 -7.53 -10.41 -2.80
CA SER A 10 -7.70 -11.64 -3.59
C SER A 10 -9.00 -11.63 -4.41
N PHE A 11 -8.96 -12.28 -5.58
CA PHE A 11 -10.12 -12.50 -6.44
C PHE A 11 -9.99 -13.83 -7.20
N ALA A 12 -11.11 -14.47 -7.49
CA ALA A 12 -11.13 -15.71 -8.26
C ALA A 12 -10.92 -15.42 -9.75
N VAL A 13 -10.06 -16.20 -10.40
CA VAL A 13 -9.83 -16.20 -11.85
C VAL A 13 -10.01 -17.61 -12.37
N ASN A 14 -10.78 -17.75 -13.45
CA ASN A 14 -10.95 -19.01 -14.15
C ASN A 14 -9.92 -19.11 -15.28
N VAL A 15 -9.03 -20.10 -15.20
CA VAL A 15 -8.07 -20.41 -16.27
C VAL A 15 -8.35 -21.82 -16.76
N GLY A 16 -8.91 -21.93 -17.98
CA GLY A 16 -9.13 -23.23 -18.62
C GLY A 16 -10.07 -24.17 -17.88
N GLY A 17 -11.02 -23.65 -17.08
CA GLY A 17 -11.99 -24.45 -16.32
C GLY A 17 -11.65 -24.61 -14.83
N ASN A 18 -10.45 -24.21 -14.40
CA ASN A 18 -10.06 -24.23 -12.99
C ASN A 18 -10.20 -22.85 -12.37
N GLU A 19 -11.01 -22.72 -11.31
CA GLU A 19 -11.10 -21.51 -10.51
C GLU A 19 -9.94 -21.45 -9.50
N MET A 20 -9.16 -20.38 -9.58
CA MET A 20 -8.03 -20.14 -8.69
C MET A 20 -8.15 -18.76 -8.05
N ASN A 21 -7.93 -18.68 -6.74
CA ASN A 21 -7.80 -17.40 -6.05
C ASN A 21 -6.43 -16.81 -6.35
N VAL A 22 -6.42 -15.59 -6.89
CA VAL A 22 -5.19 -14.89 -7.26
C VAL A 22 -5.14 -13.49 -6.64
N VAL A 23 -3.93 -12.99 -6.46
CA VAL A 23 -3.61 -11.65 -5.98
C VAL A 23 -2.78 -10.95 -7.05
N VAL A 24 -3.03 -9.65 -7.23
CA VAL A 24 -2.21 -8.83 -8.14
C VAL A 24 -0.90 -8.48 -7.45
N GLN A 25 0.21 -8.96 -7.99
CA GLN A 25 1.53 -8.66 -7.46
C GLN A 25 2.06 -7.35 -8.03
N SER A 26 1.97 -7.19 -9.34
CA SER A 26 2.45 -6.02 -10.07
C SER A 26 1.55 -5.75 -11.29
N TYR A 27 1.59 -4.53 -11.78
CA TYR A 27 1.00 -4.20 -13.07
C TYR A 27 1.85 -3.17 -13.77
N GLU A 28 1.93 -3.29 -15.09
CA GLU A 28 2.61 -2.34 -15.94
C GLU A 28 1.58 -1.58 -16.76
N SER A 29 1.70 -0.25 -16.74
CA SER A 29 0.87 0.63 -17.54
C SER A 29 1.74 1.46 -18.46
N HIS A 30 1.29 1.64 -19.69
CA HIS A 30 1.92 2.51 -20.65
C HIS A 30 1.99 3.95 -20.09
N PRO A 31 3.18 4.60 -20.05
CA PRO A 31 3.38 5.85 -19.32
C PRO A 31 2.58 7.04 -19.88
N VAL A 32 2.31 7.06 -21.20
CA VAL A 32 1.57 8.14 -21.88
C VAL A 32 0.07 7.87 -21.96
N SER A 33 -0.34 6.74 -22.54
CA SER A 33 -1.76 6.40 -22.73
C SER A 33 -2.45 5.89 -21.46
N GLY A 34 -1.69 5.42 -20.46
CA GLY A 34 -2.24 4.82 -19.25
C GLY A 34 -2.87 3.44 -19.47
N ASN A 35 -2.71 2.85 -20.66
CA ASN A 35 -3.22 1.52 -20.97
C ASN A 35 -2.45 0.45 -20.21
N LEU A 36 -3.15 -0.55 -19.68
CA LEU A 36 -2.54 -1.68 -18.99
C LEU A 36 -1.85 -2.59 -20.02
N LEU A 37 -0.55 -2.86 -19.85
CA LEU A 37 0.24 -3.70 -20.74
C LEU A 37 0.39 -5.11 -20.20
N HIS A 38 0.73 -5.22 -18.91
CA HIS A 38 1.00 -6.48 -18.24
C HIS A 38 0.45 -6.47 -16.81
N VAL A 39 0.04 -7.64 -16.32
CA VAL A 39 -0.40 -7.84 -14.93
C VAL A 39 0.16 -9.15 -14.42
N ASP A 40 0.92 -9.06 -13.33
CA ASP A 40 1.38 -10.25 -12.62
C ASP A 40 0.31 -10.72 -11.64
N LEU A 41 -0.18 -11.93 -11.87
CA LEU A 41 -1.12 -12.62 -10.99
C LEU A 41 -0.40 -13.73 -10.25
N MET A 42 -0.48 -13.71 -8.93
CA MET A 42 0.09 -14.72 -8.05
C MET A 42 -1.04 -15.53 -7.42
N VAL A 43 -0.98 -16.85 -7.52
CA VAL A 43 -1.96 -17.75 -6.88
C VAL A 43 -1.82 -17.62 -5.37
N ALA A 44 -2.91 -17.24 -4.70
CA ALA A 44 -2.96 -17.12 -3.25
C ALA A 44 -3.31 -18.48 -2.66
N GLN A 45 -2.31 -19.19 -2.15
CA GLN A 45 -2.52 -20.40 -1.37
C GLN A 45 -2.71 -20.02 0.12
N PRO A 46 -3.78 -20.52 0.77
CA PRO A 46 -3.98 -20.28 2.20
C PRO A 46 -2.81 -20.84 3.02
N GLY A 47 -2.37 -20.10 4.04
CA GLY A 47 -1.23 -20.46 4.89
C GLY A 47 0.17 -20.17 4.32
N VAL A 48 0.31 -19.77 3.04
CA VAL A 48 1.63 -19.44 2.48
C VAL A 48 2.02 -18.00 2.79
N VAL A 49 3.13 -17.83 3.50
CA VAL A 49 3.69 -16.51 3.82
C VAL A 49 4.36 -15.94 2.57
N THR A 50 3.78 -14.87 2.02
CA THR A 50 4.31 -14.19 0.84
C THR A 50 4.45 -12.68 1.08
N ARG A 51 5.16 -12.00 0.17
CA ARG A 51 5.34 -10.55 0.18
C ARG A 51 4.22 -9.89 -0.62
N TYR A 52 3.52 -8.95 -0.01
CA TYR A 52 2.44 -8.20 -0.62
C TYR A 52 2.70 -6.71 -0.50
N ASN A 53 2.48 -5.98 -1.59
CA ASN A 53 2.60 -4.53 -1.59
C ASN A 53 1.26 -3.92 -1.23
N VAL A 54 1.13 -3.39 -0.01
CA VAL A 54 -0.11 -2.77 0.47
C VAL A 54 -0.03 -1.26 0.28
N PRO A 55 -1.07 -0.61 -0.28
CA PRO A 55 -1.10 0.84 -0.43
C PRO A 55 -1.26 1.54 0.93
N VAL A 56 -0.60 2.70 1.06
CA VAL A 56 -0.78 3.60 2.20
C VAL A 56 -1.85 4.61 1.85
N VAL A 57 -2.85 4.75 2.71
CA VAL A 57 -3.96 5.70 2.57
C VAL A 57 -3.90 6.66 3.75
N THR A 58 -3.79 7.95 3.46
CA THR A 58 -3.79 9.00 4.47
C THR A 58 -5.21 9.45 4.75
N HIS A 59 -5.59 9.50 6.03
CA HIS A 59 -6.85 10.04 6.50
C HIS A 59 -6.61 11.35 7.24
N GLY A 60 -7.50 12.33 7.00
CA GLY A 60 -7.41 13.66 7.60
C GLY A 60 -6.59 14.65 6.77
N SER A 61 -6.64 15.92 7.18
CA SER A 61 -5.87 17.01 6.57
C SER A 61 -4.83 17.51 7.58
N PRO A 62 -3.52 17.41 7.28
CA PRO A 62 -2.49 17.77 8.22
C PRO A 62 -2.51 19.26 8.56
N VAL A 63 -2.34 19.59 9.84
CA VAL A 63 -2.19 20.99 10.30
C VAL A 63 -1.06 21.69 9.57
N GLY A 64 0.04 20.98 9.32
CA GLY A 64 1.18 21.49 8.56
C GLY A 64 0.83 22.00 7.16
N LEU A 65 -0.27 21.52 6.54
CA LEU A 65 -0.73 22.02 5.24
C LEU A 65 -1.15 23.50 5.31
N LYS A 66 -1.77 23.92 6.42
CA LYS A 66 -2.15 25.33 6.66
C LYS A 66 -0.92 26.22 6.88
N ASN A 67 0.16 25.65 7.40
CA ASN A 67 1.42 26.33 7.68
C ASN A 67 2.37 26.39 6.47
N LYS A 68 1.85 26.32 5.23
CA LYS A 68 2.66 26.21 3.99
C LYS A 68 3.51 24.94 3.93
N GLY A 69 3.04 23.85 4.53
CA GLY A 69 3.61 22.52 4.37
C GLY A 69 3.02 21.79 3.16
N LEU A 70 3.80 20.86 2.61
CA LEU A 70 3.40 19.93 1.58
C LEU A 70 3.49 18.52 2.15
N LEU A 71 2.37 17.78 2.09
CA LEU A 71 2.36 16.36 2.43
C LEU A 71 3.10 15.59 1.34
N TYR A 72 4.27 15.06 1.68
CA TYR A 72 5.07 14.24 0.80
C TYR A 72 4.96 12.76 1.20
N ILE A 73 4.50 11.95 0.26
CA ILE A 73 4.41 10.49 0.41
C ILE A 73 5.64 9.87 -0.22
N ALA A 74 6.62 9.51 0.62
CA ALA A 74 7.86 8.88 0.17
C ALA A 74 7.60 7.45 -0.36
N LYS A 75 6.75 6.69 0.33
CA LYS A 75 6.35 5.34 -0.07
C LYS A 75 4.83 5.21 -0.17
N LYS A 76 4.33 5.16 -1.41
CA LYS A 76 2.90 4.93 -1.69
C LYS A 76 2.45 3.49 -1.40
N ARG A 77 3.37 2.54 -1.44
CA ARG A 77 3.13 1.13 -1.13
C ARG A 77 4.23 0.62 -0.21
N ILE A 78 3.84 -0.16 0.78
CA ILE A 78 4.74 -0.81 1.74
C ILE A 78 4.68 -2.31 1.52
N THR A 79 5.84 -2.96 1.54
CA THR A 79 5.92 -4.41 1.41
C THR A 79 5.76 -5.09 2.77
N LEU A 80 4.63 -5.77 2.95
CA LEU A 80 4.35 -6.61 4.10
C LEU A 80 4.64 -8.08 3.76
N LYS A 81 5.19 -8.82 4.71
CA LYS A 81 5.36 -10.27 4.66
C LYS A 81 4.36 -10.90 5.62
N GLY A 82 3.47 -11.73 5.09
CA GLY A 82 2.42 -12.37 5.90
C GLY A 82 1.61 -13.37 5.09
N THR A 83 0.63 -14.00 5.73
CA THR A 83 -0.38 -14.82 5.07
C THR A 83 -1.46 -13.92 4.47
N ILE A 84 -2.15 -14.40 3.43
CA ILE A 84 -3.21 -13.64 2.75
C ILE A 84 -4.36 -13.24 3.70
N GLU A 85 -4.59 -14.02 4.75
CA GLU A 85 -5.67 -13.81 5.74
C GLU A 85 -5.40 -12.63 6.69
N ASN A 86 -4.13 -12.36 6.99
CA ASN A 86 -3.74 -11.35 7.98
C ASN A 86 -3.33 -10.01 7.35
N ILE A 87 -3.31 -9.91 6.02
CA ILE A 87 -2.83 -8.71 5.34
C ILE A 87 -3.98 -7.75 5.07
N PRO A 88 -3.89 -6.49 5.55
CA PRO A 88 -4.93 -5.51 5.33
C PRO A 88 -4.91 -5.01 3.90
N ASN A 89 -6.07 -4.55 3.41
CA ASN A 89 -6.21 -4.03 2.06
C ASN A 89 -5.52 -2.66 1.86
N ALA A 90 -5.46 -1.86 2.92
CA ALA A 90 -4.79 -0.57 2.95
C ALA A 90 -4.25 -0.30 4.36
N ILE A 91 -3.12 0.38 4.45
CA ILE A 91 -2.60 0.90 5.71
C ILE A 91 -3.14 2.32 5.87
N ASN A 92 -4.08 2.49 6.79
CA ASN A 92 -4.66 3.79 7.09
C ASN A 92 -3.73 4.53 8.06
N VAL A 93 -3.27 5.70 7.65
CA VAL A 93 -2.41 6.55 8.46
C VAL A 93 -3.12 7.87 8.71
N ASP A 94 -3.32 8.19 9.99
CA ASP A 94 -3.83 9.50 10.39
C ASP A 94 -2.72 10.55 10.27
N VAL A 95 -3.03 11.63 9.57
CA VAL A 95 -2.10 12.74 9.33
C VAL A 95 -2.56 14.05 9.96
N GLU A 96 -3.69 14.10 10.67
CA GLU A 96 -4.25 15.36 11.19
C GLU A 96 -3.30 16.07 12.15
N SER A 97 -2.63 15.32 13.03
CA SER A 97 -1.74 15.86 14.06
C SER A 97 -0.36 16.31 13.57
N LEU A 98 -0.01 16.03 12.30
CA LEU A 98 1.31 16.33 11.76
C LEU A 98 1.49 17.81 11.44
N ASP A 99 2.60 18.39 11.89
CA ASP A 99 3.02 19.76 11.56
C ASP A 99 4.28 19.78 10.66
N LEU A 100 4.77 20.97 10.34
CA LEU A 100 5.95 21.19 9.51
C LEU A 100 7.19 20.46 10.04
N GLY A 101 7.78 19.59 9.22
CA GLY A 101 8.99 18.86 9.56
C GLY A 101 8.74 17.51 10.22
N ASP A 102 7.49 17.20 10.57
CA ASP A 102 7.15 15.89 11.11
C ASP A 102 7.16 14.82 10.01
N SER A 103 7.57 13.62 10.41
CA SER A 103 7.62 12.44 9.55
C SER A 103 7.13 11.21 10.28
N ILE A 104 6.30 10.41 9.61
CA ILE A 104 5.87 9.10 10.08
C ILE A 104 6.83 8.06 9.52
N LEU A 105 7.42 7.29 10.43
CA LEU A 105 8.32 6.19 10.12
C LEU A 105 7.55 4.86 10.12
N ILE A 106 8.16 3.81 9.55
CA ILE A 106 7.54 2.48 9.53
C ILE A 106 7.23 1.96 10.94
N ARG A 107 8.11 2.25 11.91
CA ARG A 107 7.88 1.90 13.32
C ARG A 107 6.66 2.55 13.96
N ASP A 108 6.23 3.70 13.42
CA ASP A 108 5.09 4.46 13.96
C ASP A 108 3.77 4.00 13.33
N LEU A 109 3.82 3.11 12.34
CA LEU A 109 2.64 2.49 11.77
C LEU A 109 2.07 1.46 12.75
N THR A 110 0.75 1.30 12.70
CA THR A 110 0.05 0.27 13.47
C THR A 110 0.64 -1.09 13.13
N ALA A 111 1.22 -1.75 14.14
CA ALA A 111 1.69 -3.11 14.01
C ALA A 111 0.49 -4.01 13.75
N ILE A 112 0.43 -4.60 12.56
CA ILE A 112 -0.61 -5.56 12.20
C ILE A 112 -0.14 -6.93 12.67
N GLU A 113 -0.93 -7.57 13.52
CA GLU A 113 -0.65 -8.90 14.06
C GLU A 113 -0.30 -9.89 12.94
N ASN A 114 0.75 -10.69 13.17
CA ASN A 114 1.24 -11.73 12.24
C ASN A 114 1.76 -11.24 10.88
N THR A 115 2.12 -9.96 10.75
CA THR A 115 2.79 -9.44 9.56
C THR A 115 4.13 -8.77 9.91
N ALA A 116 5.14 -8.99 9.08
CA ALA A 116 6.45 -8.35 9.22
C ALA A 116 6.64 -7.33 8.10
N PHE A 117 7.01 -6.10 8.46
CA PHE A 117 7.49 -5.13 7.49
C PHE A 117 8.82 -5.63 6.90
N THR A 118 8.95 -5.60 5.57
CA THR A 118 10.22 -5.97 4.91
C THR A 118 11.22 -4.81 4.92
N ASP A 119 10.72 -3.58 4.97
CA ASP A 119 11.51 -2.36 5.05
C ASP A 119 11.98 -2.09 6.49
N ALA A 120 13.09 -1.36 6.64
CA ALA A 120 13.63 -1.03 7.95
C ALA A 120 12.78 0.02 8.69
N ASP A 121 12.69 -0.11 10.02
CA ASP A 121 11.92 0.74 10.94
C ASP A 121 12.16 2.25 10.79
N ARG A 122 13.38 2.63 10.40
CA ARG A 122 13.84 4.02 10.22
C ARG A 122 13.42 4.66 8.89
N VAL A 123 12.77 3.92 8.00
CA VAL A 123 12.33 4.45 6.71
C VAL A 123 11.10 5.34 6.92
N SER A 124 11.12 6.55 6.38
CA SER A 124 9.95 7.44 6.38
C SER A 124 8.96 7.01 5.30
N VAL A 125 7.69 6.95 5.69
CA VAL A 125 6.57 6.63 4.81
C VAL A 125 5.92 7.93 4.32
N LEU A 126 5.71 8.85 5.25
CA LEU A 126 5.07 10.15 5.03
C LEU A 126 5.88 11.23 5.76
N SER A 127 5.98 12.41 5.16
CA SER A 127 6.64 13.56 5.77
C SER A 127 5.99 14.85 5.31
N ILE A 128 5.92 15.84 6.19
CA ILE A 128 5.51 17.20 5.81
C ILE A 128 6.76 18.02 5.55
N ILE A 129 6.98 18.35 4.28
CA ILE A 129 8.08 19.21 3.86
C ILE A 129 7.60 20.64 3.69
N LYS A 130 8.45 21.62 3.97
CA LYS A 130 8.11 23.04 3.74
C LYS A 130 7.93 23.29 2.24
N ALA A 131 6.78 23.84 1.85
CA ALA A 131 6.60 24.32 0.49
C ALA A 131 7.49 25.56 0.29
N LYS A 132 8.35 25.51 -0.72
CA LYS A 132 9.26 26.59 -1.07
C LYS A 132 8.49 27.78 -1.63
#